data_AF-A0A9W6LRE6-F1
#
_entry.id   AF-A0A9W6LRE6-F1
#
_cell.length_a   1.000
_cell.length_b   1.000
_cell.length_c   1.000
_cell.angle_alpha   90.00
_cell.angle_beta   90.00
_cell.angle_gamma   90.00
#
_symmetry.space_group_name_H-M   'P 1'
#
loop_
_entity.id
_entity.type
_entity.pdbx_description
1 polymer ?
#
loop_
_entity_poly.entity_id
_entity_poly.type
_entity_poly.pdbx_seq_one_letter_code
_entity_poly.pdbx_strand_id
1 'polypeptide(L)' 'MFHVYLIKIDADPVGVAAQAPEGYRFYAISQDFRELEQLVFSAPDDIRSAALTLSGRA' A
#
# COMPACT_ATOMS: atom_id res chain seq x y z
N MET A 1 10.70 17.29 -1.09
CA MET A 1 10.04 16.82 0.15
C MET A 1 9.53 15.43 -0.13
N PHE A 2 9.74 14.47 0.77
CA PHE A 2 9.36 13.07 0.56
C PHE A 2 8.20 12.73 1.50
N HIS A 3 7.12 12.19 0.93
CA HIS A 3 5.94 11.80 1.69
C HIS A 3 5.89 10.30 1.87
N VAL A 4 5.56 9.88 3.10
CA VAL A 4 5.29 8.49 3.45
C VAL A 4 3.94 8.43 4.14
N TYR A 5 3.12 7.48 3.73
CA TYR A 5 1.80 7.24 4.28
C TYR A 5 1.73 5.86 4.89
N LEU A 6 1.17 5.75 6.09
CA LEU A 6 0.84 4.46 6.68
C LEU A 6 -0.46 3.95 6.07
N ILE A 7 -0.41 2.76 5.46
CA ILE A 7 -1.59 2.11 4.89
C ILE A 7 -2.19 1.18 5.95
N LYS A 8 -3.50 1.35 6.18
CA LYS A 8 -4.27 0.55 7.14
C LYS A 8 -5.50 -0.04 6.49
N ILE A 9 -5.80 -1.28 6.85
CA ILE A 9 -7.10 -1.92 6.66
C ILE A 9 -7.74 -1.98 8.04
N ASP A 10 -8.92 -1.40 8.20
CA ASP A 10 -9.54 -1.20 9.52
C ASP A 10 -8.56 -0.51 10.49
N ALA A 11 -8.25 -1.14 11.61
CA ALA A 11 -7.27 -0.67 12.60
C ALA A 11 -5.86 -1.24 12.37
N ASP A 12 -5.69 -2.18 11.43
CA ASP A 12 -4.47 -2.95 11.26
C ASP A 12 -3.53 -2.31 10.21
N PRO A 13 -2.29 -1.95 10.58
CA PRO A 13 -1.30 -1.47 9.63
C PRO A 13 -0.82 -2.63 8.74
N VAL A 14 -0.90 -2.44 7.43
CA VAL A 14 -0.54 -3.47 6.45
C VAL A 14 0.75 -3.15 5.70
N GLY A 15 1.14 -1.87 5.65
CA GLY A 15 2.37 -1.43 5.03
C GLY A 15 2.48 0.09 4.94
N VAL A 16 3.48 0.56 4.22
CA VAL A 16 3.71 1.99 3.97
C VAL A 16 3.74 2.28 2.48
N ALA A 17 3.17 3.42 2.09
CA ALA A 17 3.29 3.97 0.75
C ALA A 17 4.33 5.09 0.75
N ALA A 18 5.39 4.93 -0.03
CA ALA A 18 6.43 5.94 -0.19
C ALA A 18 6.37 6.56 -1.58
N GLN A 19 6.53 7.88 -1.64
CA GLN A 19 6.59 8.59 -2.91
C GLN A 19 7.86 8.22 -3.70
N ALA A 20 7.69 7.82 -4.94
CA ALA A 20 8.74 7.50 -5.91
C ALA A 20 8.61 8.41 -7.14
N PRO A 21 9.64 8.51 -8.01
CA PRO A 21 9.56 9.33 -9.22
C PRO A 21 8.37 8.98 -10.12
N GLU A 22 8.03 7.69 -10.18
CA GLU A 22 6.93 7.16 -10.99
C GLU A 22 5.56 7.08 -10.29
N GLY A 23 5.44 7.50 -9.02
CA GLY A 23 4.18 7.43 -8.27
C GLY A 23 4.40 7.05 -6.80
N TYR A 24 3.71 6.02 -6.33
CA TYR A 24 3.84 5.48 -4.98
C TYR A 24 4.21 4.01 -5.02
N ARG A 25 5.23 3.65 -4.25
CA ARG A 25 5.63 2.26 -4.02
C ARG A 25 5.13 1.81 -2.65
N PHE A 26 4.63 0.59 -2.59
CA PHE A 26 4.19 -0.02 -1.36
C PHE A 26 5.29 -0.92 -0.76
N TYR A 27 5.39 -0.91 0.56
CA TYR A 27 6.25 -1.79 1.33
C TYR A 27 5.41 -2.47 2.41
N ALA A 28 5.28 -3.79 2.33
CA ALA A 28 4.40 -4.59 3.15
C ALA A 28 5.01 -4.88 4.53
N ILE A 29 4.16 -4.88 5.56
CA ILE A 29 4.53 -5.36 6.90
C ILE A 29 4.31 -6.88 7.00
N SER A 30 3.23 -7.41 6.41
CA SER A 30 2.92 -8.85 6.36
C SER A 30 3.22 -9.46 4.99
N GLN A 31 3.51 -10.76 4.96
CA GLN A 31 3.70 -11.52 3.71
C GLN A 31 2.46 -11.50 2.81
N ASP A 32 1.27 -11.41 3.41
CA ASP A 32 -0.01 -11.41 2.70
C ASP A 32 -0.15 -10.26 1.70
N PHE A 33 0.60 -9.15 1.90
CA PHE A 33 0.53 -7.96 1.06
C PHE A 33 1.76 -7.77 0.16
N ARG A 34 2.72 -8.70 0.17
CA ARG A 34 3.95 -8.58 -0.63
C ARG A 34 3.71 -8.53 -2.13
N GLU A 35 2.60 -9.10 -2.60
CA GLU A 35 2.20 -9.00 -4.01
C GLU A 35 2.11 -7.54 -4.47
N LEU A 36 1.66 -6.64 -3.59
CA LEU A 36 1.51 -5.22 -3.90
C LEU A 36 2.85 -4.46 -4.01
N GLU A 37 3.96 -5.01 -3.50
CA GLU A 37 5.29 -4.38 -3.59
C GLU A 37 5.83 -4.38 -5.03
N GLN A 38 5.30 -5.22 -5.91
CA GLN A 38 5.68 -5.29 -7.32
C GLN A 38 5.00 -4.21 -8.17
N LEU A 39 4.03 -3.50 -7.60
CA LEU A 39 3.20 -2.53 -8.30
C LEU A 39 3.64 -1.10 -7.97
N VAL A 40 3.38 -0.21 -8.93
CA VAL A 40 3.49 1.23 -8.75
C VAL A 40 2.10 1.83 -8.85
N PHE A 41 1.73 2.65 -7.88
CA PHE A 41 0.41 3.22 -7.75
C PHE A 41 0.42 4.72 -8.02
N SER A 42 -0.69 5.26 -8.50
CA SER A 42 -0.79 6.70 -8.77
C SER A 42 -1.05 7.50 -7.49
N ALA A 43 -1.77 6.91 -6.53
CA ALA A 43 -2.04 7.48 -5.22
C ALA A 43 -1.92 6.46 -4.07
N PRO A 44 -1.68 6.91 -2.82
CA PRO A 44 -1.70 6.03 -1.65
C PRO A 44 -3.06 5.33 -1.42
N ASP A 45 -4.16 5.96 -1.84
CA ASP A 45 -5.51 5.38 -1.72
C ASP A 45 -5.71 4.16 -2.65
N ASP A 46 -5.03 4.13 -3.79
CA ASP A 46 -5.06 2.97 -4.70
C ASP A 46 -4.41 1.75 -4.04
N ILE A 47 -3.34 1.97 -3.27
CA ILE A 47 -2.67 0.92 -2.48
C ILE A 47 -3.62 0.36 -1.43
N ARG A 48 -4.35 1.25 -0.72
CA ARG A 48 -5.33 0.82 0.28
C ARG A 48 -6.45 0.00 -0.34
N SER A 49 -6.95 0.41 -1.51
CA SER A 49 -8.00 -0.30 -2.25
C SER A 49 -7.53 -1.69 -2.72
N ALA A 50 -6.29 -1.79 -3.20
CA ALA A 50 -5.69 -3.07 -3.58
C ALA A 50 -5.49 -3.99 -2.35
N ALA A 51 -5.05 -3.43 -1.23
CA ALA A 51 -4.90 -4.17 0.03
C ALA A 51 -6.25 -4.69 0.56
N LEU A 52 -7.32 -3.89 0.47
CA LEU A 52 -8.69 -4.32 0.81
C LEU A 52 -9.12 -5.52 -0.04
N THR A 53 -8.92 -5.45 -1.35
CA THR A 53 -9.20 -6.54 -2.28
C THR A 53 -8.44 -7.81 -1.92
N LEU A 54 -7.12 -7.69 -1.68
CA LEU A 54 -6.27 -8.82 -1.35
C LEU A 54 -6.61 -9.46 0.00
N SER A 55 -7.08 -8.66 0.97
CA SER A 55 -7.56 -9.15 2.27
C SER A 55 -8.93 -9.84 2.23
N GLY A 56 -9.61 -9.82 1.09
CA GLY A 56 -10.98 -10.34 0.96
C GLY A 56 -12.05 -9.47 1.64
N ARG A 57 -11.77 -8.17 1.86
CA ARG A 57 -12.66 -7.21 2.55
C ARG A 57 -13.17 -6.10 1.61
N ALA A 58 -13.20 -6.36 0.31
CA ALA A 58 -13.65 -5.42 -0.72
C ALA A 58 -15.18 -5.26 -0.77
#